data_AF-A0A926V2H8-F1
#
_entry.id   AF-A0A926V2H8-F1
#
_cell.length_a   1.000
_cell.length_b   1.000
_cell.length_c   1.000
_cell.angle_alpha   90.00
_cell.angle_beta   90.00
_cell.angle_gamma   90.00
#
_symmetry.space_group_name_H-M   'P 1'
#
loop_
_entity.id
_entity.type
_entity.pdbx_description
1 polymer ?
#
loop_
_entity_poly.entity_id
_entity_poly.type
_entity_poly.pdbx_seq_one_letter_code
_entity_poly.pdbx_strand_id
1 'polypeptide(L)' 'MIDNQRQPLALQHGRILSQSDPDWPVVEIITNRVGRFVAPGLKPGRYEIWLFGNNAPVTTFEIPAGTTGIYNLNVLETSP' A
#
# COMPACT_ATOMS: atom_id res chain seq x y z
N MET A 1 -1.92 -7.07 -4.92
CA MET A 1 -0.61 -7.18 -4.25
C MET A 1 -0.22 -8.63 -4.22
N ILE A 2 1.01 -8.92 -4.63
CA ILE A 2 1.56 -10.27 -4.76
C ILE A 2 2.93 -10.34 -4.07
N ASP A 3 3.33 -11.54 -3.68
CA ASP A 3 4.68 -11.82 -3.18
C ASP A 3 5.70 -11.99 -4.31
N ASN A 4 6.96 -12.26 -3.95
CA ASN A 4 8.06 -12.50 -4.90
C ASN A 4 7.91 -13.78 -5.73
N GLN A 5 7.00 -14.69 -5.35
CA GLN A 5 6.61 -15.88 -6.12
C GLN A 5 5.35 -15.64 -6.98
N ARG A 6 4.93 -14.37 -7.09
CA ARG A 6 3.71 -13.92 -7.78
C ARG A 6 2.42 -14.52 -7.22
N GLN A 7 2.43 -14.96 -5.96
CA GLN A 7 1.22 -15.42 -5.29
C GLN A 7 0.49 -14.24 -4.67
N PRO A 8 -0.85 -14.23 -4.69
CA PRO A 8 -1.62 -13.18 -4.00
C PRO A 8 -1.33 -13.18 -2.50
N LEU A 9 -1.03 -12.01 -1.96
CA LEU A 9 -0.99 -11.82 -0.51
C LEU A 9 -2.41 -11.75 0.02
N ALA A 10 -2.99 -12.92 0.33
CA ALA A 10 -4.38 -13.06 0.72
C ALA A 10 -4.60 -12.79 2.22
N LEU A 11 -5.63 -12.02 2.56
CA LEU A 11 -6.11 -11.82 3.94
C LEU A 11 -5.03 -11.26 4.89
N GLN A 12 -4.15 -10.41 4.37
CA GLN A 12 -3.07 -9.80 5.13
C GLN A 12 -3.47 -8.42 5.64
N HIS A 13 -3.16 -8.16 6.91
CA HIS A 13 -3.27 -6.84 7.51
C HIS A 13 -2.00 -6.03 7.25
N GLY A 14 -2.16 -4.75 6.95
CA GLY A 14 -1.06 -3.85 6.71
C GLY A 14 -1.41 -2.39 7.01
N ARG A 15 -0.42 -1.53 6.86
CA ARG A 15 -0.52 -0.10 7.07
C ARG A 15 0.22 0.66 5.99
N ILE A 16 -0.28 1.84 5.67
CA ILE A 16 0.30 2.78 4.70
C ILE A 16 0.80 3.99 5.47
N LEU A 17 2.08 4.31 5.30
CA LEU A 17 2.74 5.46 5.90
C LEU A 17 3.14 6.45 4.81
N SER A 18 2.91 7.73 5.06
CA SER A 18 3.34 8.80 4.16
C SER A 18 4.83 9.07 4.33
N GLN A 19 5.55 9.12 3.21
CA GLN A 19 6.95 9.54 3.12
C GLN A 19 7.07 11.03 2.77
N SER A 20 5.98 11.64 2.29
CA SER A 20 5.95 13.05 1.89
C SER A 20 5.36 13.97 2.97
N ASP A 21 4.75 13.40 4.01
CA ASP A 21 4.11 14.14 5.09
C ASP A 21 4.21 13.31 6.39
N PRO A 22 5.10 13.66 7.33
CA PRO A 22 5.33 12.89 8.55
C PRO A 22 4.15 12.96 9.55
N ASP A 23 3.28 13.97 9.43
CA ASP A 23 2.11 14.13 10.30
C ASP A 23 0.87 13.44 9.74
N TRP A 24 0.98 12.82 8.56
CA TRP A 24 -0.14 12.14 7.93
C TRP A 24 -0.55 10.89 8.75
N PRO A 25 -1.85 10.71 9.02
CA PRO A 25 -2.31 9.55 9.77
C PRO A 25 -1.94 8.23 9.09
N VAL A 26 -1.62 7.22 9.89
CA VAL A 26 -1.43 5.85 9.41
C VAL A 26 -2.76 5.33 8.85
N VAL A 27 -2.74 4.81 7.63
CA VAL A 27 -3.92 4.21 6.99
C VAL A 27 -3.82 2.69 7.04
N GLU A 28 -4.74 2.05 7.73
CA GLU A 28 -4.81 0.58 7.80
C GLU A 28 -5.46 0.00 6.55
N ILE A 29 -4.96 -1.16 6.11
CA ILE A 29 -5.49 -1.92 4.97
C ILE A 29 -5.57 -3.40 5.31
N ILE A 30 -6.51 -4.08 4.66
CA ILE A 30 -6.58 -5.53 4.63
C ILE A 30 -6.70 -5.97 3.18
N THR A 31 -5.89 -6.93 2.76
CA THR A 31 -6.05 -7.54 1.44
C THR A 31 -7.16 -8.59 1.45
N ASN A 32 -7.92 -8.69 0.36
CA ASN A 32 -8.87 -9.78 0.19
C ASN A 32 -8.18 -11.08 -0.31
N ARG A 33 -8.96 -12.12 -0.58
CA ARG A 33 -8.46 -13.44 -1.05
C ARG A 33 -7.62 -13.40 -2.35
N VAL A 34 -7.77 -12.35 -3.15
CA VAL A 34 -7.01 -12.16 -4.40
C VAL A 34 -5.97 -11.05 -4.28
N GLY A 35 -5.61 -10.66 -3.06
CA GLY A 35 -4.55 -9.68 -2.79
C GLY A 35 -4.92 -8.23 -3.11
N ARG A 36 -6.21 -7.89 -3.29
CA ARG A 36 -6.66 -6.51 -3.53
C ARG A 36 -7.01 -5.83 -2.22
N PHE A 37 -6.78 -4.53 -2.14
CA PHE A 37 -7.20 -3.66 -1.04
C PHE A 37 -7.67 -2.31 -1.60
N VAL A 38 -8.35 -1.51 -0.76
CA VAL A 38 -8.71 -0.13 -1.05
C VAL A 38 -8.26 0.71 0.14
N ALA A 39 -7.62 1.85 -0.14
CA ALA A 39 -7.13 2.79 0.88
C ALA A 39 -7.74 4.17 0.63
N PRO A 40 -8.89 4.50 1.24
CA PRO A 40 -9.53 5.79 1.07
C PRO A 40 -8.76 6.89 1.82
N GLY A 41 -8.96 8.14 1.39
CA GLY A 41 -8.50 9.32 2.11
C GLY A 41 -7.05 9.72 1.85
N LEU A 42 -6.26 8.94 1.10
CA LEU A 42 -4.90 9.33 0.72
C LEU A 42 -4.89 10.57 -0.19
N LYS A 43 -3.91 11.44 0.02
CA LYS A 43 -3.63 12.60 -0.84
C LYS A 43 -2.49 12.28 -1.82
N PRO A 44 -2.23 13.13 -2.84
CA PRO A 44 -1.00 13.02 -3.61
C PRO A 44 0.26 13.00 -2.73
N GLY A 45 1.20 12.09 -3.04
CA GLY A 45 2.40 11.88 -2.23
C GLY A 45 3.05 10.50 -2.45
N ARG A 46 4.20 10.30 -1.80
CA ARG A 46 4.92 9.02 -1.75
C ARG A 46 4.57 8.28 -0.47
N TYR A 47 4.36 6.97 -0.61
CA TYR A 47 3.90 6.11 0.48
C TYR A 47 4.70 4.82 0.54
N GLU A 48 4.78 4.27 1.75
CA GLU A 48 5.24 2.91 2.01
C GLU A 48 4.08 2.03 2.49
N ILE A 49 4.08 0.77 2.06
CA ILE A 49 3.21 -0.26 2.61
C ILE A 49 4.01 -1.15 3.53
N TRP A 50 3.48 -1.39 4.73
CA TRP A 50 4.03 -2.28 5.73
C TRP A 50 3.02 -3.38 6.03
N LEU A 51 3.45 -4.63 6.04
CA LEU A 51 2.60 -5.75 6.45
C LEU A 51 2.85 -6.09 7.92
N PHE A 52 1.81 -6.58 8.59
CA PHE A 52 1.92 -7.03 9.98
C PHE A 52 2.98 -8.13 10.10
N GLY A 53 3.90 -7.98 11.06
CA GLY A 53 5.00 -8.92 11.28
C GLY A 53 6.28 -8.63 10.49
N ASN A 54 6.25 -7.70 9.52
CA ASN A 54 7.44 -7.31 8.77
C ASN A 54 8.17 -6.15 9.47
N ASN A 55 9.50 -6.23 9.52
CA ASN A 55 10.37 -5.22 10.13
C ASN A 55 10.79 -4.09 9.17
N ALA A 56 10.33 -4.15 7.91
CA ALA A 56 10.65 -3.23 6.84
C ALA A 56 9.41 -3.01 5.93
N PRO A 57 9.34 -1.90 5.18
CA PRO A 57 8.27 -1.71 4.20
C PRO A 57 8.38 -2.78 3.11
N VAL A 58 7.24 -3.36 2.73
CA VAL A 58 7.21 -4.41 1.70
C VAL A 58 7.20 -3.84 0.30
N THR A 59 6.73 -2.61 0.11
CA THR A 59 6.74 -1.92 -1.18
C THR A 59 6.48 -0.43 -1.00
N THR A 60 6.70 0.35 -2.06
CA THR A 60 6.41 1.78 -2.11
C THR A 60 5.55 2.12 -3.31
N PHE A 61 4.79 3.21 -3.22
CA PHE A 61 4.04 3.74 -4.36
C PHE A 61 3.93 5.26 -4.29
N GLU A 62 3.50 5.86 -5.40
CA GLU A 62 3.32 7.30 -5.53
C GLU A 62 1.96 7.61 -6.14
N ILE A 63 1.25 8.56 -5.52
CA ILE A 63 0.04 9.17 -6.06
C ILE A 63 0.46 10.52 -6.67
N PRO A 64 0.36 10.71 -8.00
CA PRO A 64 0.81 11.93 -8.67
C PRO A 64 0.10 13.20 -8.18
N ALA A 65 0.79 14.33 -8.24
CA ALA A 65 0.20 15.65 -7.96
C ALA A 65 -1.04 15.92 -8.82
N GLY A 66 -2.05 16.56 -8.23
CA GLY A 66 -3.32 16.86 -8.92
C GLY A 66 -4.26 15.67 -9.11
N THR A 67 -3.89 14.47 -8.65
CA THR A 67 -4.80 13.31 -8.67
C THR A 67 -6.04 13.59 -7.83
N THR A 68 -7.21 13.32 -8.40
CA THR A 68 -8.51 13.40 -7.73
C THR A 68 -9.28 12.10 -7.92
N GLY A 69 -10.16 11.77 -6.97
CA GLY A 69 -10.98 10.56 -7.05
C GLY A 69 -10.18 9.26 -6.88
N ILE A 70 -10.43 8.27 -7.73
CA ILE A 70 -9.84 6.93 -7.63
C ILE A 70 -8.53 6.87 -8.42
N TYR A 71 -7.45 6.50 -7.74
CA TYR A 71 -6.16 6.20 -8.36
C TYR A 71 -5.85 4.70 -8.26
N ASN A 72 -5.57 4.05 -9.39
CA ASN A 72 -5.27 2.62 -9.44
C ASN A 72 -3.76 2.38 -9.39
N LEU A 73 -3.28 1.70 -8.35
CA LEU A 73 -1.86 1.37 -8.15
C LEU A 73 -1.35 0.19 -9.02
N ASN A 74 -2.19 -0.32 -9.93
CA ASN A 74 -1.93 -1.54 -10.69
C ASN A 74 -1.50 -2.71 -9.77
N VAL A 75 -0.63 -3.60 -10.26
CA VAL A 75 -0.09 -4.72 -9.46
C VAL A 75 1.11 -4.23 -8.67
N LEU A 76 0.99 -4.30 -7.34
CA LEU A 76 2.09 -4.09 -6.42
C LEU A 76 2.74 -5.44 -6.07
N GLU A 77 4.04 -5.53 -6.25
CA GLU A 77 4.86 -6.68 -5.82
C GLU A 77 5.60 -6.30 -4.54
N THR A 78 5.70 -7.23 -3.59
CA THR A 78 6.53 -7.02 -2.40
C THR A 78 7.99 -7.34 -2.72
N SER A 79 8.88 -6.50 -2.21
CA SER A 79 10.32 -6.80 -2.20
C SER A 79 10.58 -8.10 -1.41
N PRO A 80 11.61 -8.87 -1.78
CA PRO A 80 12.05 -10.05 -1.04
C PRO A 80 12.51 -9.71 0.38
#